data_AF-A0A6F8STL7-F1
#
_entry.id   AF-A0A6F8STL7-F1
#
_cell.length_a   1.000
_cell.length_b   1.000
_cell.length_c   1.000
_cell.angle_alpha   90.00
_cell.angle_beta   90.00
_cell.angle_gamma   90.00
#
_symmetry.space_group_name_H-M   'P 1'
#
loop_
_entity.id
_entity.type
_entity.pdbx_description
1 polymer ?
#
loop_
_entity_poly.entity_id
_entity_poly.type
_entity_poly.pdbx_seq_one_letter_code
_entity_poly.pdbx_strand_id
1 'polypeptide(L)'
;MWESYLTGLVVCGGIIMAIGAQNAYVLGLAVRREYHWWSAGLCMSADVVLLTAGMFGASAFLLTMPSAMEAMRWVGVLFLSWLAAQALWRAVSGREGLKVNGVKARSLRSVLLATLAVTVLNPQVYLDTLLLIPAIGAQQESAGVFVAGASTASILWFSLLAWGGAALSPWLSRPGAWRTIDGLIGLMMAAIAVHLAFDSVLF
;
A
#
# COMPACT_ATOMS: atom_id res chain seq x y z
N MET A 1 -19.67 2.37 22.60
CA MET A 1 -18.71 1.28 22.23
C MET A 1 -18.95 0.70 20.83
N TRP A 2 -20.14 0.18 20.50
CA TRP A 2 -20.43 -0.39 19.16
C TRP A 2 -20.31 0.63 18.03
N GLU A 3 -20.78 1.86 18.25
CA GLU A 3 -20.64 2.96 17.29
C GLU A 3 -19.17 3.28 16.99
N SER A 4 -18.29 3.26 18.01
CA SER A 4 -16.86 3.48 17.83
C SER A 4 -16.22 2.40 16.95
N TYR A 5 -16.62 1.14 17.14
CA TYR A 5 -16.16 0.04 16.29
C TYR A 5 -16.59 0.22 14.82
N LEU A 6 -17.89 0.47 14.59
CA LEU A 6 -18.42 0.67 13.24
C LEU A 6 -17.82 1.90 12.56
N THR A 7 -17.64 2.99 13.30
CA THR A 7 -17.01 4.20 12.78
C THR A 7 -15.57 3.92 12.37
N GLY A 8 -14.79 3.22 13.21
CA GLY A 8 -13.43 2.82 12.86
C GLY A 8 -13.38 1.95 11.61
N LEU A 9 -14.29 0.97 11.51
CA LEU A 9 -14.40 0.08 10.37
C LEU A 9 -14.72 0.84 9.07
N VAL A 10 -15.70 1.74 9.09
CA VAL A 10 -16.14 2.50 7.90
C VAL A 10 -15.10 3.54 7.48
N VAL A 11 -14.56 4.30 8.44
CA VAL A 11 -13.56 5.36 8.17
C VAL A 11 -12.29 4.75 7.59
N CYS A 12 -11.74 3.74 8.27
CA CYS A 12 -10.52 3.09 7.81
C CYS A 12 -10.75 2.34 6.49
N GLY A 13 -11.89 1.65 6.35
CA GLY A 13 -12.26 1.00 5.10
C GLY A 13 -12.34 1.99 3.93
N GLY A 14 -13.00 3.14 4.12
CA GLY A 14 -13.11 4.18 3.09
C GLY A 14 -11.75 4.71 2.63
N ILE A 15 -10.86 4.99 3.58
CA ILE A 15 -9.52 5.53 3.30
C ILE A 15 -8.61 4.48 2.66
N ILE A 16 -8.57 3.26 3.20
CA ILE A 16 -7.73 2.18 2.68
C ILE A 16 -8.18 1.70 1.29
N MET A 17 -9.48 1.79 0.98
CA MET A 17 -10.02 1.45 -0.34
C MET A 17 -9.59 2.44 -1.43
N ALA A 18 -9.24 3.68 -1.09
CA ALA A 18 -8.66 4.61 -2.05
C ALA A 18 -7.39 3.99 -2.65
N ILE A 19 -7.35 3.87 -3.98
CA ILE A 19 -6.31 3.08 -4.64
C ILE A 19 -4.96 3.81 -4.57
N GLY A 20 -4.10 3.37 -3.67
CA GLY A 20 -2.71 3.83 -3.54
C GLY A 20 -1.66 2.84 -4.07
N ALA A 21 -0.38 3.21 -3.98
CA ALA A 21 0.74 2.40 -4.46
C ALA A 21 0.83 1.02 -3.77
N GLN A 22 0.50 0.96 -2.48
CA GLN A 22 0.44 -0.28 -1.69
C GLN A 22 -0.60 -1.25 -2.23
N ASN A 23 -1.81 -0.78 -2.52
CA ASN A 23 -2.89 -1.59 -3.08
C ASN A 23 -2.53 -2.12 -4.47
N ALA A 24 -1.94 -1.27 -5.33
CA ALA A 24 -1.43 -1.67 -6.65
C ALA A 24 -0.43 -2.83 -6.56
N TYR A 25 0.52 -2.67 -5.66
CA TYR A 25 1.64 -3.58 -5.53
C TYR A 25 1.17 -4.94 -5.02
N VAL A 26 0.34 -4.97 -3.98
CA VAL A 26 -0.27 -6.21 -3.45
C VAL A 26 -1.13 -6.88 -4.51
N LEU A 27 -1.96 -6.12 -5.24
CA LEU A 27 -2.80 -6.66 -6.31
C LEU A 27 -1.95 -7.28 -7.44
N GLY A 28 -0.86 -6.62 -7.83
CA GLY A 28 0.09 -7.14 -8.80
C GLY A 28 0.72 -8.46 -8.37
N LEU A 29 1.06 -8.61 -7.08
CA LEU A 29 1.55 -9.87 -6.51
C LEU A 29 0.45 -10.94 -6.45
N ALA A 30 -0.78 -10.56 -6.10
CA ALA A 30 -1.93 -11.45 -5.98
C ALA A 30 -2.29 -12.08 -7.33
N VAL A 31 -2.37 -11.27 -8.39
CA VAL A 31 -2.60 -11.76 -9.76
C VAL A 31 -1.48 -12.69 -10.22
N ARG A 32 -0.23 -12.47 -9.78
CA ARG A 32 0.91 -13.36 -10.05
C ARG A 32 0.96 -14.59 -9.16
N ARG A 33 0.15 -14.64 -8.11
CA ARG A 33 0.23 -15.63 -7.03
C ARG A 33 1.64 -15.70 -6.41
N GLU A 34 2.39 -14.59 -6.44
CA GLU A 34 3.78 -14.50 -5.97
C GLU A 34 3.82 -13.91 -4.56
N TYR A 35 3.86 -14.76 -3.52
CA TYR A 35 3.99 -14.35 -2.11
C TYR A 35 2.97 -13.29 -1.63
N HIS A 36 1.83 -13.16 -2.32
CA HIS A 36 0.78 -12.17 -2.05
C HIS A 36 0.24 -12.23 -0.62
N TRP A 37 0.06 -13.42 -0.04
CA TRP A 37 -0.35 -13.56 1.36
C TRP A 37 0.68 -13.03 2.36
N TRP A 38 1.98 -13.18 2.06
CA TRP A 38 3.05 -12.63 2.89
C TRP A 38 3.08 -11.10 2.81
N SER A 39 2.90 -10.55 1.61
CA SER A 39 2.80 -9.10 1.41
C SER A 39 1.56 -8.54 2.10
N ALA A 40 0.40 -9.16 1.94
CA ALA A 40 -0.85 -8.76 2.60
C ALA A 40 -0.73 -8.84 4.12
N GLY A 41 -0.17 -9.92 4.67
CA GLY A 41 0.08 -10.05 6.11
C GLY A 41 1.02 -8.98 6.66
N LEU A 42 2.06 -8.61 5.90
CA LEU A 42 2.93 -7.50 6.27
C LEU A 42 2.17 -6.17 6.29
N CYS A 43 1.37 -5.88 5.27
CA CYS A 43 0.53 -4.69 5.22
C CYS A 43 -0.44 -4.62 6.41
N MET A 44 -1.16 -5.71 6.69
CA MET A 44 -2.08 -5.79 7.84
C MET A 44 -1.34 -5.52 9.16
N SER A 45 -0.16 -6.13 9.34
CA SER A 45 0.63 -5.92 10.56
C SER A 45 1.13 -4.49 10.70
N ALA A 46 1.58 -3.88 9.59
CA ALA A 46 2.05 -2.50 9.56
C ALA A 46 0.89 -1.54 9.86
N ASP A 47 -0.28 -1.73 9.24
CA ASP A 47 -1.46 -0.91 9.48
C ASP A 47 -1.90 -0.99 10.94
N VAL A 48 -1.98 -2.18 11.54
CA VAL A 48 -2.34 -2.34 12.96
C VAL A 48 -1.36 -1.58 13.86
N VAL A 49 -0.06 -1.72 13.61
CA VAL A 49 0.98 -1.02 14.38
C VAL A 49 0.85 0.50 14.21
N LEU A 50 0.72 0.99 12.98
CA LEU A 50 0.64 2.41 12.68
C LEU A 50 -0.65 3.03 13.22
N LEU A 51 -1.82 2.41 13.02
CA LEU A 51 -3.10 2.88 13.55
C LEU A 51 -3.08 2.94 15.08
N THR A 52 -2.51 1.92 15.73
CA THR A 52 -2.37 1.89 17.19
C THR A 52 -1.41 3.00 17.65
N ALA A 53 -0.26 3.14 17.00
CA ALA A 53 0.72 4.17 17.31
C ALA A 53 0.11 5.58 17.14
N GLY A 54 -0.60 5.82 16.04
CA GLY A 54 -1.29 7.08 15.76
C GLY A 54 -2.34 7.42 16.81
N MET A 55 -3.18 6.46 17.16
CA MET A 55 -4.24 6.63 18.16
C MET A 55 -3.69 6.92 19.56
N PHE A 56 -2.57 6.29 19.94
CA PHE A 56 -2.02 6.36 21.30
C PHE A 56 -0.75 7.22 21.43
N GLY A 57 -0.50 8.15 20.50
CA GLY A 57 0.39 9.29 20.75
C GLY A 57 1.62 9.45 19.84
N ALA A 58 1.79 8.61 18.81
CA ALA A 58 2.85 8.81 17.82
C ALA A 58 2.59 10.00 16.87
N SER A 59 1.34 10.47 16.80
CA SER A 59 0.93 11.63 15.98
C SER A 59 1.66 12.91 16.37
N ALA A 60 1.89 13.13 17.67
CA ALA A 60 2.62 14.30 18.19
C ALA A 60 4.11 14.29 17.83
N PHE A 61 4.72 13.11 17.68
CA PHE A 61 6.15 12.97 17.35
C PHE A 61 6.43 13.37 15.90
N LEU A 62 5.53 13.06 14.96
CA LEU A 62 5.69 13.42 13.54
C LEU A 62 5.71 14.92 13.29
N LEU A 63 4.91 15.67 14.04
CA LEU A 63 4.85 17.13 13.95
C LEU A 63 6.18 17.80 14.36
N THR A 64 7.05 17.07 15.06
CA THR A 64 8.38 17.57 15.47
C THR A 64 9.50 17.26 14.47
N MET A 65 9.26 16.43 13.45
CA MET A 65 10.27 16.03 12.47
C MET A 65 9.89 16.28 10.99
N PRO A 66 9.63 17.54 10.58
CA PRO A 66 9.28 17.85 9.19
C PRO A 66 10.38 17.43 8.19
N SER A 67 11.64 17.59 8.56
CA SER A 67 12.80 17.24 7.71
C SER A 67 12.92 15.74 7.44
N ALA A 68 12.51 14.89 8.39
CA ALA A 68 12.51 13.44 8.21
C ALA A 68 11.43 13.02 7.20
N MET A 69 10.25 13.67 7.26
CA MET A 69 9.18 13.42 6.31
C MET A 69 9.55 13.90 4.89
N GLU A 70 10.23 15.03 4.77
CA GLU A 70 10.74 15.50 3.48
C GLU A 70 11.81 14.57 2.88
N ALA A 71 12.74 14.06 3.72
CA ALA A 71 13.72 13.07 3.27
C ALA A 71 13.02 11.78 2.80
N MET A 72 12.06 11.28 3.57
CA MET A 72 11.28 10.10 3.24
C MET A 72 10.46 10.28 1.97
N ARG A 73 9.90 11.48 1.75
CA ARG A 73 9.22 11.88 0.52
C ARG A 73 10.13 11.66 -0.69
N TRP A 74 11.33 12.25 -0.70
CA TRP A 74 12.25 12.13 -1.83
C TRP A 74 12.77 10.71 -2.05
N VAL A 75 13.06 9.97 -0.97
CA VAL A 75 13.44 8.55 -1.07
C VAL A 75 12.28 7.73 -1.66
N GLY A 76 11.04 8.02 -1.26
CA GLY A 76 9.83 7.43 -1.82
C GLY A 76 9.63 7.76 -3.30
N VAL A 77 9.85 9.01 -3.72
CA VAL A 77 9.80 9.43 -5.13
C VAL A 77 10.77 8.59 -5.96
N LEU A 78 12.03 8.48 -5.54
CA LEU A 78 13.05 7.71 -6.25
C LEU A 78 12.66 6.22 -6.35
N PHE A 79 12.22 5.64 -5.23
CA PHE A 79 11.85 4.23 -5.17
C PHE A 79 10.60 3.91 -6.00
N LEU A 80 9.54 4.72 -5.91
CA LEU A 80 8.32 4.54 -6.69
C LEU A 80 8.58 4.75 -8.18
N SER A 81 9.39 5.75 -8.55
CA SER A 81 9.79 5.97 -9.95
C SER A 81 10.54 4.77 -10.52
N TRP A 82 11.44 4.17 -9.71
CA TRP A 82 12.15 2.94 -10.07
C TRP A 82 11.19 1.75 -10.27
N LEU A 83 10.22 1.55 -9.37
CA LEU A 83 9.22 0.50 -9.52
C LEU A 83 8.29 0.72 -10.73
N ALA A 84 7.88 1.98 -10.95
CA ALA A 84 7.08 2.38 -12.10
C ALA A 84 7.80 2.09 -13.41
N ALA A 85 9.08 2.51 -13.52
CA ALA A 85 9.90 2.25 -14.70
C ALA A 85 10.03 0.75 -14.98
N GLN A 86 10.27 -0.07 -13.95
CA GLN A 86 10.30 -1.52 -14.13
C GLN A 86 8.95 -2.10 -14.58
N ALA A 87 7.83 -1.58 -14.06
CA ALA A 87 6.49 -2.04 -14.43
C ALA A 87 6.13 -1.67 -15.87
N LEU A 88 6.37 -0.42 -16.26
CA LEU A 88 6.17 0.07 -17.62
C LEU A 88 7.08 -0.66 -18.61
N TRP A 89 8.34 -0.90 -18.26
CA TRP A 89 9.26 -1.69 -19.08
C TRP A 89 8.71 -3.10 -19.35
N ARG A 90 8.19 -3.79 -18.33
CA ARG A 90 7.55 -5.11 -18.51
C ARG A 90 6.31 -5.07 -19.39
N ALA A 91 5.50 -4.00 -19.27
CA ALA A 91 4.31 -3.80 -20.09
C ALA A 91 4.67 -3.65 -21.58
N VAL A 92 5.74 -2.89 -21.88
CA VAL A 92 6.20 -2.61 -23.25
C VAL A 92 6.96 -3.79 -23.85
N SER A 93 7.91 -4.38 -23.12
CA SER A 93 8.73 -5.47 -23.65
C SER A 93 7.93 -6.73 -23.95
N GLY A 94 6.80 -6.95 -23.26
CA GLY A 94 6.03 -8.18 -23.36
C GLY A 94 6.83 -9.43 -22.93
N ARG A 95 6.15 -10.51 -22.57
CA ARG A 95 6.83 -11.76 -22.19
C ARG A 95 7.40 -12.57 -23.37
N GLU A 96 7.35 -12.06 -24.60
CA GLU A 96 7.83 -12.80 -25.79
C GLU A 96 9.35 -12.74 -26.01
N GLY A 97 10.11 -12.01 -25.18
CA GLY A 97 11.57 -11.98 -25.23
C GLY A 97 12.31 -12.73 -24.11
N LEU A 98 11.61 -13.47 -23.22
CA LEU A 98 12.23 -14.12 -22.05
C LEU A 98 12.03 -15.64 -22.03
N LYS A 99 12.12 -16.26 -23.21
CA LYS A 99 12.71 -17.60 -23.28
C LYS A 99 14.20 -17.38 -23.54
N VAL A 100 15.04 -18.06 -22.76
CA VAL A 100 16.51 -17.93 -22.65
C VAL A 100 16.94 -16.94 -21.55
N ASN A 101 17.50 -17.52 -20.47
CA ASN A 101 18.08 -16.89 -19.27
C ASN A 101 17.14 -16.54 -18.10
N GLY A 102 16.70 -17.59 -17.39
CA GLY A 102 16.78 -17.64 -15.92
C GLY A 102 16.28 -16.42 -15.13
N VAL A 103 15.12 -15.86 -15.46
CA VAL A 103 14.45 -14.89 -14.58
C VAL A 103 14.10 -15.63 -13.30
N LYS A 104 14.97 -15.49 -12.29
CA LYS A 104 14.73 -16.03 -10.94
C LYS A 104 13.35 -15.56 -10.49
N ALA A 105 12.51 -16.51 -10.06
CA ALA A 105 11.32 -16.19 -9.29
C ALA A 105 11.71 -15.18 -8.21
N ARG A 106 10.91 -14.10 -8.04
CA ARG A 106 11.20 -13.08 -7.02
C ARG A 106 11.39 -13.79 -5.68
N SER A 107 12.46 -13.49 -4.96
CA SER A 107 12.64 -14.08 -3.63
C SER A 107 11.62 -13.48 -2.66
N LEU A 108 11.17 -14.27 -1.67
CA LEU A 108 10.30 -13.77 -0.60
C LEU A 108 10.89 -12.50 0.05
N ARG A 109 12.21 -12.49 0.27
CA ARG A 109 12.92 -11.31 0.81
C ARG A 109 12.75 -10.07 -0.07
N SER A 110 12.86 -10.21 -1.40
CA SER A 110 12.65 -9.08 -2.31
C SER A 110 11.21 -8.57 -2.26
N VAL A 111 10.22 -9.47 -2.18
CA VAL A 111 8.80 -9.10 -2.08
C VAL A 111 8.52 -8.37 -0.76
N LEU A 112 9.01 -8.89 0.36
CA LEU A 112 8.82 -8.28 1.67
C LEU A 112 9.53 -6.93 1.79
N LEU A 113 10.78 -6.80 1.31
CA LEU A 113 11.49 -5.52 1.32
C LEU A 113 10.79 -4.49 0.44
N ALA A 114 10.31 -4.88 -0.73
CA ALA A 114 9.56 -3.97 -1.60
C ALA A 114 8.20 -3.61 -1.00
N THR A 115 7.50 -4.55 -0.35
CA THR A 115 6.25 -4.26 0.38
C THR A 115 6.51 -3.25 1.49
N LEU A 116 7.51 -3.51 2.33
CA LEU A 116 7.90 -2.61 3.42
C LEU A 116 8.28 -1.23 2.88
N ALA A 117 9.05 -1.17 1.79
CA ALA A 117 9.44 0.08 1.18
C ALA A 117 8.25 0.85 0.60
N VAL A 118 7.30 0.18 -0.07
CA VAL A 118 6.08 0.83 -0.57
C VAL A 118 5.22 1.34 0.59
N THR A 119 5.15 0.62 1.71
CA THR A 119 4.39 1.06 2.90
C THR A 119 5.08 2.23 3.61
N VAL A 120 6.36 2.08 3.96
CA VAL A 120 7.11 3.03 4.80
C VAL A 120 7.56 4.26 4.02
N LEU A 121 7.89 4.15 2.74
CA LEU A 121 8.29 5.32 1.94
C LEU A 121 7.10 6.09 1.37
N ASN A 122 5.88 5.65 1.64
CA ASN A 122 4.67 6.36 1.23
C ASN A 122 4.25 7.33 2.34
N PRO A 123 4.52 8.64 2.23
CA PRO A 123 4.15 9.59 3.27
C PRO A 123 2.64 9.68 3.49
N GLN A 124 1.83 9.29 2.49
CA GLN A 124 0.38 9.20 2.64
C GLN A 124 -0.02 8.23 3.76
N VAL A 125 0.74 7.15 3.98
CA VAL A 125 0.41 6.20 5.06
C VAL A 125 0.47 6.87 6.44
N TYR A 126 1.38 7.83 6.63
CA TYR A 126 1.53 8.56 7.89
C TYR A 126 0.41 9.56 8.08
N LEU A 127 0.03 10.28 7.02
CA LEU A 127 -1.11 11.20 7.06
C LEU A 127 -2.40 10.45 7.40
N ASP A 128 -2.63 9.31 6.76
CA ASP A 128 -3.85 8.52 6.96
C ASP A 128 -3.88 7.87 8.35
N THR A 129 -2.81 7.16 8.73
CA THR A 129 -2.81 6.31 9.94
C THR A 129 -2.40 7.04 11.22
N LEU A 130 -1.66 8.14 11.12
CA LEU A 130 -1.13 8.85 12.27
C LEU A 130 -1.79 10.21 12.50
N LEU A 131 -2.43 10.81 11.49
CA LEU A 131 -3.15 12.08 11.67
C LEU A 131 -4.65 11.93 11.46
N LEU A 132 -5.10 11.51 10.28
CA LEU A 132 -6.50 11.61 9.86
C LEU A 132 -7.40 10.61 10.58
N ILE A 133 -7.05 9.32 10.56
CA ILE A 133 -7.83 8.28 11.26
C ILE A 133 -7.82 8.51 12.78
N PRO A 134 -6.67 8.79 13.44
CA PRO A 134 -6.64 9.13 14.86
C PRO A 134 -7.44 10.37 15.24
N ALA A 135 -7.49 11.42 14.40
CA ALA A 135 -8.28 12.62 14.69
C ALA A 135 -9.79 12.34 14.81
N ILE A 136 -10.29 11.38 14.05
CA ILE A 136 -11.68 10.91 14.17
C ILE A 136 -11.81 9.96 15.37
N GLY A 137 -10.83 9.07 15.56
CA GLY A 137 -10.79 8.13 16.69
C GLY A 137 -10.74 8.80 18.06
N ALA A 138 -10.08 9.96 18.18
CA ALA A 138 -9.98 10.73 19.41
C ALA A 138 -11.32 11.33 19.87
N GLN A 139 -12.27 11.48 18.95
CA GLN A 139 -13.62 11.96 19.24
C GLN A 139 -14.58 10.82 19.62
N GLN A 140 -14.11 9.56 19.58
CA GLN A 140 -14.93 8.40 19.91
C GLN A 140 -14.92 8.11 21.40
N GLU A 141 -16.04 7.56 21.88
CA GLU A 141 -16.21 7.12 23.27
C GLU A 141 -15.14 6.08 23.69
N SER A 142 -14.70 5.22 22.77
CA SER A 142 -13.64 4.24 23.03
C SER A 142 -12.62 4.16 21.89
N ALA A 143 -11.46 4.76 22.11
CA ALA A 143 -10.31 4.74 21.20
C ALA A 143 -9.84 3.32 20.85
N GLY A 144 -9.73 2.44 21.85
CA GLY A 144 -9.28 1.05 21.62
C GLY A 144 -10.25 0.25 20.75
N VAL A 145 -11.55 0.43 20.96
CA VAL A 145 -12.60 -0.23 20.16
C VAL A 145 -12.66 0.35 18.74
N PHE A 146 -12.42 1.65 18.58
CA PHE A 146 -12.27 2.28 17.27
C PHE A 146 -11.08 1.71 16.48
N VAL A 147 -9.90 1.61 17.11
CA VAL A 147 -8.71 1.01 16.47
C VAL A 147 -8.94 -0.46 16.11
N ALA A 148 -9.67 -1.22 16.93
CA ALA A 148 -10.06 -2.59 16.60
C ALA A 148 -10.96 -2.66 15.36
N GLY A 149 -11.92 -1.73 15.22
CA GLY A 149 -12.75 -1.58 14.02
C GLY A 149 -11.92 -1.25 12.78
N ALA A 150 -11.03 -0.26 12.88
CA ALA A 150 -10.13 0.15 11.81
C ALA A 150 -9.20 -0.99 11.37
N SER A 151 -8.60 -1.68 12.33
CA SER A 151 -7.75 -2.86 12.09
C SER A 151 -8.50 -3.98 11.39
N THR A 152 -9.76 -4.21 11.78
CA THR A 152 -10.61 -5.21 11.11
C THR A 152 -10.84 -4.86 9.64
N ALA A 153 -11.09 -3.57 9.33
CA ALA A 153 -11.25 -3.12 7.95
C ALA A 153 -10.01 -3.38 7.10
N SER A 154 -8.80 -3.06 7.60
CA SER A 154 -7.54 -3.35 6.92
C SER A 154 -7.36 -4.85 6.66
N ILE A 155 -7.59 -5.69 7.67
CA ILE A 155 -7.47 -7.15 7.55
C ILE A 155 -8.44 -7.69 6.49
N LEU A 156 -9.71 -7.28 6.54
CA LEU A 156 -10.71 -7.72 5.56
C LEU A 156 -10.34 -7.28 4.15
N TRP A 157 -9.89 -6.04 3.99
CA TRP A 157 -9.53 -5.48 2.70
C TRP A 157 -8.30 -6.16 2.07
N PHE A 158 -7.18 -6.26 2.80
CA PHE A 158 -5.98 -6.90 2.26
C PHE A 158 -6.18 -8.41 2.04
N SER A 159 -7.03 -9.05 2.84
CA SER A 159 -7.44 -10.44 2.59
C SER A 159 -8.24 -10.55 1.30
N LEU A 160 -9.18 -9.62 1.07
CA LEU A 160 -9.98 -9.55 -0.15
C LEU A 160 -9.12 -9.27 -1.38
N LEU A 161 -8.14 -8.37 -1.30
CA LEU A 161 -7.21 -8.10 -2.40
C LEU A 161 -6.32 -9.31 -2.71
N ALA A 162 -5.74 -9.93 -1.68
CA ALA A 162 -4.88 -11.10 -1.84
C ALA A 162 -5.65 -12.29 -2.46
N TRP A 163 -6.83 -12.59 -1.92
CA TRP A 163 -7.68 -13.66 -2.41
C TRP A 163 -8.29 -13.34 -3.78
N GLY A 164 -8.92 -12.17 -3.93
CA GLY A 164 -9.61 -11.74 -5.14
C GLY A 164 -8.66 -11.59 -6.32
N GLY A 165 -7.49 -10.98 -6.11
CA GLY A 165 -6.45 -10.88 -7.13
C GLY A 165 -5.95 -12.26 -7.59
N ALA A 166 -5.75 -13.20 -6.64
CA ALA A 166 -5.33 -14.56 -6.96
C ALA A 166 -6.43 -15.41 -7.61
N ALA A 167 -7.70 -15.18 -7.26
CA ALA A 167 -8.86 -15.84 -7.83
C ALA A 167 -9.15 -15.38 -9.28
N LEU A 168 -8.89 -14.09 -9.58
CA LEU A 168 -9.00 -13.52 -10.92
C LEU A 168 -7.79 -13.84 -11.81
N SER A 169 -6.68 -14.30 -11.23
CA SER A 169 -5.44 -14.68 -11.94
C SER A 169 -5.66 -15.57 -13.19
N PRO A 170 -6.48 -16.66 -13.16
CA PRO A 170 -6.69 -17.50 -14.34
C PRO A 170 -7.36 -16.76 -15.50
N TRP A 171 -8.23 -15.79 -15.19
CA TRP A 171 -8.96 -15.00 -16.18
C TRP A 171 -8.08 -13.88 -16.78
N LEU A 172 -7.18 -13.31 -15.97
CA LEU A 172 -6.18 -12.31 -16.39
C LEU A 172 -4.86 -12.91 -16.88
N SER A 173 -4.77 -14.23 -17.04
CA SER A 173 -3.56 -14.93 -17.50
C SER A 173 -3.22 -14.67 -18.99
N ARG A 174 -4.03 -13.90 -19.71
CA ARG A 174 -3.79 -13.56 -21.12
C ARG A 174 -2.66 -12.53 -21.26
N PRO A 175 -1.74 -12.68 -22.24
CA PRO A 175 -0.61 -11.76 -22.43
C PRO A 175 -1.01 -10.27 -22.50
N GLY A 176 -2.15 -9.95 -23.13
CA GLY A 176 -2.68 -8.58 -23.19
C GLY A 176 -3.18 -8.05 -21.85
N ALA A 177 -3.84 -8.89 -21.04
CA ALA A 177 -4.28 -8.51 -19.69
C ALA A 177 -3.07 -8.23 -18.78
N TRP A 178 -2.01 -9.03 -18.89
CA TRP A 178 -0.74 -8.80 -18.18
C TRP A 178 -0.08 -7.47 -18.53
N ARG A 179 0.01 -7.15 -19.83
CA ARG A 179 0.57 -5.85 -20.27
C ARG A 179 -0.27 -4.68 -19.76
N THR A 180 -1.59 -4.84 -19.74
CA THR A 180 -2.51 -3.82 -19.22
C THR A 180 -2.34 -3.63 -17.72
N ILE A 181 -2.25 -4.72 -16.94
CA ILE A 181 -2.03 -4.64 -15.48
C ILE A 181 -0.69 -3.98 -15.16
N ASP A 182 0.40 -4.44 -15.78
CA ASP A 182 1.73 -3.86 -15.54
C ASP A 182 1.80 -2.40 -15.99
N GLY A 183 1.09 -2.05 -17.07
CA GLY A 183 0.93 -0.68 -17.53
C GLY A 183 0.16 0.19 -16.55
N LEU A 184 -0.99 -0.28 -16.06
CA LEU A 184 -1.83 0.44 -15.08
C LEU A 184 -1.11 0.61 -13.74
N ILE A 185 -0.47 -0.45 -13.22
CA ILE A 185 0.32 -0.38 -11.98
C ILE A 185 1.49 0.58 -12.17
N GLY A 186 2.23 0.47 -13.29
CA GLY A 186 3.36 1.34 -13.59
C GLY A 186 2.95 2.80 -13.73
N LEU A 187 1.85 3.07 -14.44
CA LEU A 187 1.31 4.42 -14.60
C LEU A 187 0.83 4.99 -13.27
N MET A 188 0.17 4.19 -12.44
CA MET A 188 -0.29 4.64 -11.13
C MET A 188 0.87 4.91 -10.17
N MET A 189 1.90 4.05 -10.15
CA MET A 189 3.12 4.30 -9.36
C MET A 189 3.86 5.55 -9.85
N ALA A 190 3.90 5.79 -11.17
CA ALA A 190 4.46 7.02 -11.73
C ALA A 190 3.63 8.24 -11.34
N ALA A 191 2.31 8.17 -11.43
CA ALA A 191 1.41 9.25 -11.04
C ALA A 191 1.56 9.60 -9.56
N ILE A 192 1.65 8.59 -8.69
CA ILE A 192 1.89 8.80 -7.26
C ILE A 192 3.28 9.40 -7.03
N ALA A 193 4.32 8.94 -7.73
CA ALA A 193 5.66 9.53 -7.61
C ALA A 193 5.71 11.00 -8.06
N VAL A 194 4.98 11.35 -9.12
CA VAL A 194 4.82 12.73 -9.61
C VAL A 194 4.05 13.57 -8.58
N HIS A 195 2.89 13.11 -8.12
CA HIS A 195 2.13 13.77 -7.07
C HIS A 195 3.00 13.99 -5.83
N LEU A 196 3.77 12.97 -5.43
CA LEU A 196 4.68 13.07 -4.29
C LEU A 196 5.84 14.05 -4.48
N ALA A 197 6.30 14.24 -5.73
CA ALA A 197 7.35 15.19 -6.06
C ALA A 197 6.83 16.64 -6.06
N PHE A 198 5.59 16.88 -6.49
CA PHE A 198 5.04 18.21 -6.76
C PHE A 198 4.01 18.72 -5.75
N ASP A 199 3.23 17.85 -5.10
CA ASP A 199 2.33 18.25 -4.02
C ASP A 199 3.12 18.41 -2.73
N SER A 200 3.61 19.63 -2.54
CA SER A 200 4.21 20.12 -1.29
C SER A 200 3.17 20.53 -0.24
N VAL A 201 1.87 20.34 -0.49
CA VAL A 201 0.77 21.03 0.23
C VAL A 201 0.41 20.39 1.59
N LEU A 202 1.12 19.38 2.07
CA LEU A 202 0.90 18.80 3.40
C LEU A 202 2.05 19.01 4.39
N PHE A 203 2.80 20.10 4.20
CA PHE A 203 3.57 20.78 5.26
C PHE A 203 3.24 22.27 5.30
#